data_AF-A0A9N9Y877-F1
#
_entry.id   AF-A0A9N9Y877-F1
#
_cell.length_a   1.000
_cell.length_b   1.000
_cell.length_c   1.000
_cell.angle_alpha   90.00
_cell.angle_beta   90.00
_cell.angle_gamma   90.00
#
_symmetry.space_group_name_H-M   'P 1'
#
loop_
_entity.id
_entity.type
_entity.pdbx_description
1 polymer ?
#
loop_
_entity_poly.entity_id
_entity_poly.type
_entity_poly.pdbx_seq_one_letter_code
_entity_poly.pdbx_strand_id
1 'polypeptide(L)'
;MPPKQHTPPDLPPMKDLTIENITDNVHTINSKCPDPRLQFLLERLVNHLHDFARETRLSVAEWEKAIEFLVDVGKISTDVRHEFVLLSDVLGLSLLVDGINHPKLKNSTEGTVLGPFHTLDAHHVEHGHQISHDPEGEPLFAFCTVKDTNGKPIPNVAVDVWETDSKGFYDVQYADRTTPDGRAIVESDENGIIQFKAIVPVPYPIPNDGPVGKLLERLNRHCYRPSHMHFMFKKEGFDRLITALYLRGDPFETSDAVFGVKDSLVIELGKVGDVEGLADKYDVSPDTKLLRYDFVLITEEEAKEVQEEEAWKEAKRQNRNLKVVNGLIVPE
;
A
#
# COMPACT_ATOMS: atom_id res chain seq x y z
N MET A 1 -37.60 -0.06 -4.31
CA MET A 1 -37.83 0.40 -5.70
C MET A 1 -38.40 -0.76 -6.49
N PRO A 2 -39.42 -0.58 -7.33
CA PRO A 2 -39.82 -1.63 -8.27
C PRO A 2 -38.63 -1.96 -9.19
N PRO A 3 -38.44 -3.23 -9.59
CA PRO A 3 -37.37 -3.61 -10.50
C PRO A 3 -37.55 -2.83 -11.82
N LYS A 4 -36.46 -2.25 -12.33
CA LYS A 4 -36.46 -1.60 -13.65
C LYS A 4 -36.90 -2.63 -14.69
N GLN A 5 -37.80 -2.23 -15.59
CA GLN A 5 -38.17 -3.06 -16.74
C GLN A 5 -36.90 -3.37 -17.54
N HIS A 6 -36.54 -4.65 -17.58
CA HIS A 6 -35.33 -5.12 -18.24
C HIS A 6 -35.73 -5.79 -19.55
N THR A 7 -35.38 -5.18 -20.69
CA THR A 7 -35.37 -5.92 -21.96
C THR A 7 -34.31 -7.02 -21.83
N PRO A 8 -34.64 -8.31 -22.03
CA PRO A 8 -33.65 -9.37 -21.95
C PRO A 8 -32.53 -9.11 -22.96
N PRO A 9 -31.27 -9.03 -22.53
CA PRO A 9 -30.17 -8.97 -23.48
C PRO A 9 -30.16 -10.25 -24.32
N ASP A 10 -29.76 -10.15 -25.58
CA ASP A 10 -29.45 -11.33 -26.38
C ASP A 10 -28.26 -12.02 -25.72
N LEU A 11 -28.46 -13.18 -25.07
CA LEU A 11 -27.43 -13.92 -24.36
C LEU A 11 -27.12 -15.23 -25.08
N PRO A 12 -25.85 -15.67 -25.10
CA PRO A 12 -25.52 -16.99 -25.64
C PRO A 12 -26.23 -18.10 -24.86
N PRO A 13 -26.59 -19.22 -25.53
CA PRO A 13 -27.25 -20.33 -24.87
C PRO A 13 -26.31 -21.02 -23.88
N MET A 14 -26.82 -21.34 -22.69
CA MET A 14 -26.09 -22.14 -21.70
C MET A 14 -26.25 -23.64 -21.95
N LYS A 15 -25.24 -24.40 -21.55
CA LYS A 15 -25.31 -25.88 -21.48
C LYS A 15 -26.08 -26.31 -20.24
N ASP A 16 -26.47 -27.58 -20.18
CA ASP A 16 -26.96 -28.20 -18.94
C ASP A 16 -25.84 -28.20 -17.89
N LEU A 17 -26.12 -27.71 -16.68
CA LEU A 17 -25.09 -27.31 -15.72
C LEU A 17 -24.56 -28.51 -14.93
N THR A 18 -23.23 -28.65 -14.89
CA THR A 18 -22.50 -29.61 -14.06
C THR A 18 -21.38 -28.93 -13.28
N ILE A 19 -20.80 -29.65 -12.32
CA ILE A 19 -19.65 -29.16 -11.54
C ILE A 19 -18.46 -28.83 -12.48
N GLU A 20 -18.31 -29.60 -13.56
CA GLU A 20 -17.21 -29.50 -14.51
C GLU A 20 -17.40 -28.34 -15.50
N ASN A 21 -18.64 -28.00 -15.86
CA ASN A 21 -18.90 -27.03 -16.94
C ASN A 21 -19.44 -25.66 -16.48
N ILE A 22 -19.72 -25.48 -15.18
CA ILE A 22 -20.27 -24.23 -14.67
C ILE A 22 -19.34 -23.04 -14.93
N THR A 23 -18.01 -23.23 -14.83
CA THR A 23 -17.02 -22.20 -15.14
C THR A 23 -17.14 -21.70 -16.57
N ASP A 24 -17.20 -22.61 -17.55
CA ASP A 24 -17.36 -22.25 -18.97
C ASP A 24 -18.68 -21.53 -19.24
N ASN A 25 -19.77 -21.93 -18.56
CA ASN A 25 -21.06 -21.28 -18.70
C ASN A 25 -21.04 -19.84 -18.16
N VAL A 26 -20.37 -19.57 -17.04
CA VAL A 26 -20.19 -18.22 -16.51
C VAL A 26 -19.41 -17.34 -17.50
N HIS A 27 -18.33 -17.86 -18.08
CA HIS A 27 -17.58 -17.14 -19.12
C HIS A 27 -18.42 -16.86 -20.36
N THR A 28 -19.21 -17.85 -20.78
CA THR A 28 -20.11 -17.73 -21.93
C THR A 28 -21.12 -16.62 -21.71
N ILE A 29 -21.78 -16.57 -20.56
CA ILE A 29 -22.76 -15.52 -20.26
C ILE A 29 -22.11 -14.13 -20.19
N ASN A 30 -20.89 -14.04 -19.66
CA ASN A 30 -20.15 -12.78 -19.55
C ASN A 30 -19.45 -12.36 -20.85
N SER A 31 -19.51 -13.18 -21.91
CA SER A 31 -18.69 -12.99 -23.13
C SER A 31 -19.09 -11.77 -23.97
N LYS A 32 -20.27 -11.19 -23.71
CA LYS A 32 -20.76 -9.99 -24.40
C LYS A 32 -20.36 -8.68 -23.70
N CYS A 33 -19.49 -8.74 -22.69
CA CYS A 33 -18.89 -7.55 -22.08
C CYS A 33 -18.12 -6.75 -23.14
N PRO A 34 -18.49 -5.48 -23.42
CA PRO A 34 -17.82 -4.69 -24.45
C PRO A 34 -16.44 -4.17 -24.03
N ASP A 35 -16.16 -4.17 -22.73
CA ASP A 35 -14.85 -3.82 -22.17
C ASP A 35 -13.96 -5.07 -22.14
N PRO A 36 -12.93 -5.15 -23.00
CA PRO A 36 -12.06 -6.31 -23.09
C PRO A 36 -11.21 -6.53 -21.83
N ARG A 37 -10.86 -5.44 -21.10
CA ARG A 37 -10.09 -5.54 -19.86
C ARG A 37 -10.96 -6.09 -18.75
N LEU A 38 -12.18 -5.58 -18.60
CA LEU A 38 -13.13 -6.10 -17.61
C LEU A 38 -13.48 -7.57 -17.89
N GLN A 39 -13.71 -7.93 -19.15
CA GLN A 39 -13.97 -9.30 -19.55
C GLN A 39 -12.83 -10.23 -19.13
N PHE A 40 -11.58 -9.85 -19.42
CA PHE A 40 -10.41 -10.63 -19.02
C PHE A 40 -10.28 -10.78 -17.50
N LEU A 41 -10.44 -9.68 -16.75
CA LEU A 41 -10.36 -9.70 -15.28
C LEU A 41 -11.42 -10.62 -14.67
N LEU A 42 -12.67 -10.53 -15.13
CA LEU A 42 -13.76 -11.38 -14.63
C LEU A 42 -13.54 -12.85 -15.01
N GLU A 43 -13.09 -13.12 -16.23
CA GLU A 43 -12.80 -14.49 -16.66
C GLU A 43 -11.69 -15.13 -15.80
N ARG A 44 -10.61 -14.38 -15.52
CA ARG A 44 -9.55 -14.87 -14.63
C ARG A 44 -10.05 -15.06 -13.20
N LEU A 45 -10.79 -14.09 -12.67
CA LEU A 45 -11.33 -14.17 -11.31
C LEU A 45 -12.25 -15.39 -11.13
N VAL A 46 -13.21 -15.59 -12.03
CA VAL A 46 -14.13 -16.73 -12.00
C VAL A 46 -13.39 -18.05 -12.10
N ASN A 47 -12.37 -18.13 -12.97
CA ASN A 47 -11.52 -19.33 -13.06
C ASN A 47 -10.87 -19.64 -11.72
N HIS A 48 -10.11 -18.70 -11.15
CA HIS A 48 -9.40 -18.92 -9.89
C HIS A 48 -10.35 -19.21 -8.71
N LEU A 49 -11.51 -18.55 -8.66
CA LEU A 49 -12.52 -18.77 -7.62
C LEU A 49 -13.14 -20.16 -7.71
N HIS A 50 -13.53 -20.62 -8.91
CA HIS A 50 -14.11 -21.95 -9.09
C HIS A 50 -13.06 -23.05 -8.91
N ASP A 51 -11.82 -22.82 -9.34
CA ASP A 51 -10.71 -23.76 -9.13
C ASP A 51 -10.42 -23.91 -7.63
N PHE A 52 -10.36 -22.82 -6.87
CA PHE A 52 -10.22 -22.85 -5.41
C PHE A 52 -11.33 -23.69 -4.74
N ALA A 53 -12.59 -23.48 -5.14
CA ALA A 53 -13.71 -24.24 -4.59
C ALA A 53 -13.62 -25.74 -4.92
N ARG A 54 -13.21 -26.09 -6.15
CA ARG A 54 -13.04 -27.48 -6.59
C ARG A 54 -11.85 -28.17 -5.90
N GLU A 55 -10.71 -27.47 -5.82
CA GLU A 55 -9.47 -27.96 -5.20
C GLU A 55 -9.67 -28.26 -3.72
N THR A 56 -10.33 -27.36 -3.00
CA THR A 56 -10.56 -27.49 -1.55
C THR A 56 -11.76 -28.36 -1.20
N ARG A 57 -12.59 -28.74 -2.18
CA ARG A 57 -13.90 -29.37 -1.96
C ARG A 57 -14.78 -28.54 -1.01
N LEU A 58 -14.81 -27.22 -1.21
CA LEU A 58 -15.47 -26.26 -0.34
C LEU A 58 -16.90 -26.71 0.01
N SER A 59 -17.16 -26.93 1.30
CA SER A 59 -18.48 -27.34 1.77
C SER A 59 -19.46 -26.16 1.81
N VAL A 60 -20.75 -26.47 1.82
CA VAL A 60 -21.81 -25.44 1.98
C VAL A 60 -21.63 -24.66 3.28
N ALA A 61 -21.30 -25.35 4.38
CA ALA A 61 -21.11 -24.69 5.68
C ALA A 61 -19.90 -23.74 5.68
N GLU A 62 -18.77 -24.13 5.06
CA GLU A 62 -17.60 -23.25 4.93
C GLU A 62 -17.91 -22.05 4.03
N TRP A 63 -18.62 -22.27 2.91
CA TRP A 63 -19.08 -21.20 2.02
C TRP A 63 -20.01 -20.21 2.75
N GLU A 64 -21.01 -20.70 3.50
CA GLU A 64 -21.90 -19.85 4.30
C GLU A 64 -21.10 -19.00 5.30
N LYS A 65 -20.11 -19.58 5.97
CA LYS A 65 -19.23 -18.83 6.89
C LYS A 65 -18.34 -17.81 6.20
N ALA A 66 -17.83 -18.11 5.01
CA ALA A 66 -17.10 -17.12 4.22
C ALA A 66 -17.99 -15.95 3.80
N ILE A 67 -19.25 -16.22 3.41
CA ILE A 67 -20.21 -15.16 3.08
C ILE A 67 -20.55 -14.32 4.31
N GLU A 68 -20.83 -14.92 5.47
CA GLU A 68 -21.04 -14.19 6.72
C GLU A 68 -19.84 -13.30 7.08
N PHE A 69 -18.61 -13.82 6.94
CA PHE A 69 -17.39 -13.06 7.16
C PHE A 69 -17.31 -11.82 6.26
N LEU A 70 -17.53 -11.98 4.94
CA LEU A 70 -17.50 -10.85 4.00
C LEU A 70 -18.61 -9.83 4.27
N VAL A 71 -19.79 -10.29 4.70
CA VAL A 71 -20.88 -9.41 5.13
C VAL A 71 -20.47 -8.58 6.35
N ASP A 72 -19.82 -9.20 7.34
CA ASP A 72 -19.37 -8.49 8.54
C ASP A 72 -18.23 -7.51 8.26
N VAL A 73 -17.32 -7.85 7.33
CA VAL A 73 -16.28 -6.91 6.82
C VAL A 73 -16.94 -5.68 6.19
N GLY A 74 -18.00 -5.89 5.40
CA GLY A 74 -18.77 -4.79 4.83
C GLY A 74 -19.49 -3.93 5.87
N LYS A 75 -20.14 -4.54 6.86
CA LYS A 75 -20.94 -3.82 7.88
C LYS A 75 -20.10 -2.93 8.79
N ILE A 76 -18.87 -3.31 9.11
CA ILE A 76 -18.00 -2.54 10.00
C ILE A 76 -17.23 -1.44 9.26
N SER A 77 -17.19 -1.50 7.93
CA SER A 77 -16.53 -0.49 7.11
C SER A 77 -17.30 0.85 7.13
N THR A 78 -16.56 1.95 7.24
CA THR A 78 -17.05 3.34 7.23
C THR A 78 -16.12 4.21 6.37
N ASP A 79 -16.38 5.52 6.28
CA ASP A 79 -15.53 6.46 5.53
C ASP A 79 -14.12 6.63 6.13
N VAL A 80 -13.93 6.27 7.40
CA VAL A 80 -12.63 6.35 8.12
C VAL A 80 -12.10 4.98 8.54
N ARG A 81 -12.86 3.91 8.29
CA ARG A 81 -12.46 2.52 8.56
C ARG A 81 -12.75 1.65 7.34
N HIS A 82 -11.71 1.24 6.64
CA HIS A 82 -11.85 0.41 5.44
C HIS A 82 -11.45 -1.05 5.71
N GLU A 83 -12.35 -1.84 6.30
CA GLU A 83 -12.04 -3.24 6.68
C GLU A 83 -11.76 -4.13 5.46
N PHE A 84 -12.33 -3.83 4.29
CA PHE A 84 -11.97 -4.53 3.04
C PHE A 84 -10.55 -4.24 2.57
N VAL A 85 -10.05 -3.01 2.80
CA VAL A 85 -8.64 -2.68 2.53
C VAL A 85 -7.76 -3.42 3.53
N LEU A 86 -8.13 -3.43 4.81
CA LEU A 86 -7.41 -4.20 5.84
C LEU A 86 -7.38 -5.70 5.53
N LEU A 87 -8.48 -6.26 5.02
CA LEU A 87 -8.53 -7.65 4.56
C LEU A 87 -7.56 -7.89 3.40
N SER A 88 -7.50 -6.98 2.43
CA SER A 88 -6.53 -7.00 1.33
C SER A 88 -5.08 -6.95 1.86
N ASP A 89 -4.81 -6.10 2.85
CA ASP A 89 -3.50 -5.94 3.48
C ASP A 89 -3.04 -7.24 4.17
N VAL A 90 -3.87 -7.84 5.02
CA VAL A 90 -3.49 -9.05 5.77
C VAL A 90 -3.45 -10.33 4.92
N LEU A 91 -4.00 -10.28 3.70
CA LEU A 91 -3.87 -11.33 2.68
C LEU A 91 -2.69 -11.08 1.73
N GLY A 92 -1.97 -9.96 1.89
CA GLY A 92 -0.84 -9.57 1.05
C GLY A 92 -1.22 -9.04 -0.34
N LEU A 93 -2.52 -8.88 -0.63
CA LEU A 93 -2.99 -8.44 -1.93
C LEU A 93 -2.62 -6.97 -2.19
N SER A 94 -2.72 -6.10 -1.19
CA SER A 94 -2.39 -4.68 -1.36
C SER A 94 -0.93 -4.47 -1.77
N LEU A 95 -0.01 -5.16 -1.10
CA LEU A 95 1.41 -5.09 -1.45
C LEU A 95 1.69 -5.72 -2.82
N LEU A 96 1.03 -6.82 -3.15
CA LEU A 96 1.17 -7.45 -4.47
C LEU A 96 0.71 -6.50 -5.59
N VAL A 97 -0.43 -5.84 -5.41
CA VAL A 97 -0.95 -4.86 -6.37
C VAL A 97 -0.01 -3.66 -6.51
N ASP A 98 0.53 -3.15 -5.40
CA ASP A 98 1.55 -2.09 -5.42
C ASP A 98 2.78 -2.51 -6.24
N GLY A 99 3.33 -3.69 -5.95
CA GLY A 99 4.51 -4.21 -6.66
C GLY A 99 4.30 -4.44 -8.17
N ILE A 100 3.09 -4.81 -8.59
CA ILE A 100 2.73 -4.97 -10.01
C ILE A 100 2.63 -3.62 -10.73
N ASN A 101 2.11 -2.59 -10.06
CA ASN A 101 1.80 -1.30 -10.69
C ASN A 101 2.94 -0.28 -10.57
N HIS A 102 3.83 -0.46 -9.60
CA HIS A 102 5.00 0.38 -9.38
C HIS A 102 6.28 -0.46 -9.41
N PRO A 103 6.56 -1.21 -10.50
CA PRO A 103 7.76 -2.01 -10.58
C PRO A 103 8.98 -1.09 -10.50
N LYS A 104 9.96 -1.49 -9.69
CA LYS A 104 11.11 -0.64 -9.37
C LYS A 104 12.35 -1.14 -10.08
N LEU A 105 13.15 -0.19 -10.59
CA LEU A 105 14.48 -0.48 -11.08
C LEU A 105 15.36 -0.91 -9.90
N LYS A 106 16.37 -1.76 -10.14
CA LYS A 106 17.21 -2.35 -9.09
C LYS A 106 17.82 -1.33 -8.10
N ASN A 107 18.03 -0.10 -8.54
CA ASN A 107 18.65 0.96 -7.75
C ASN A 107 17.67 2.06 -7.32
N SER A 108 16.36 1.90 -7.54
CA SER A 108 15.34 2.85 -7.07
C SER A 108 14.74 2.42 -5.75
N THR A 109 14.19 3.36 -4.98
CA THR A 109 13.55 3.01 -3.71
C THR A 109 12.30 2.16 -3.93
N GLU A 110 12.17 1.12 -3.12
CA GLU A 110 11.02 0.22 -3.16
C GLU A 110 9.75 0.87 -2.60
N GLY A 111 8.62 0.58 -3.24
CA GLY A 111 7.30 0.89 -2.71
C GLY A 111 6.88 -0.07 -1.60
N THR A 112 5.95 0.37 -0.76
CA THR A 112 5.20 -0.48 0.18
C THR A 112 3.78 0.07 0.39
N VAL A 113 2.97 -0.64 1.16
CA VAL A 113 1.56 -0.31 1.38
C VAL A 113 1.37 1.11 1.90
N LEU A 114 0.40 1.82 1.33
CA LEU A 114 -0.05 3.14 1.80
C LEU A 114 -0.61 3.08 3.23
N GLY A 115 -1.32 2.00 3.54
CA GLY A 115 -2.10 1.90 4.77
C GLY A 115 -3.35 2.80 4.75
N PRO A 116 -4.21 2.69 5.76
CA PRO A 116 -5.52 3.35 5.77
C PRO A 116 -5.51 4.77 6.37
N PHE A 117 -4.36 5.29 6.81
CA PHE A 117 -4.29 6.50 7.65
C PHE A 117 -3.72 7.75 6.97
N HIS A 118 -3.44 7.69 5.66
CA HIS A 118 -3.11 8.87 4.87
C HIS A 118 -4.34 9.77 4.70
N THR A 119 -4.15 11.09 4.78
CA THR A 119 -5.21 12.09 4.58
C THR A 119 -4.69 13.24 3.73
N LEU A 120 -5.62 13.97 3.10
CA LEU A 120 -5.30 15.10 2.21
C LEU A 120 -5.21 16.45 2.94
N ASP A 121 -5.41 16.48 4.26
CA ASP A 121 -5.45 17.70 5.07
C ASP A 121 -4.10 18.01 5.77
N ALA A 122 -3.04 17.25 5.48
CA ALA A 122 -1.70 17.55 5.98
C ALA A 122 -1.23 18.95 5.54
N HIS A 123 -0.55 19.67 6.43
CA HIS A 123 -0.08 21.02 6.15
C HIS A 123 1.30 21.00 5.49
N HIS A 124 1.54 21.93 4.56
CA HIS A 124 2.89 22.24 4.10
C HIS A 124 3.69 22.88 5.22
N VAL A 125 4.91 22.40 5.44
CA VAL A 125 5.80 22.92 6.47
C VAL A 125 7.18 23.24 5.91
N GLU A 126 7.80 24.24 6.52
CA GLU A 126 9.20 24.58 6.23
C GLU A 126 10.14 23.50 6.77
N HIS A 127 11.32 23.47 6.19
CA HIS A 127 12.44 22.66 6.63
C HIS A 127 12.74 22.85 8.13
N GLY A 128 12.72 21.75 8.90
CA GLY A 128 13.05 21.74 10.33
C GLY A 128 11.86 21.93 11.25
N HIS A 129 10.66 22.06 10.68
CA HIS A 129 9.43 22.10 11.43
C HIS A 129 9.15 20.79 12.18
N GLN A 130 8.45 20.89 13.30
CA GLN A 130 8.02 19.75 14.09
C GLN A 130 6.66 19.24 13.60
N ILE A 131 6.59 17.96 13.25
CA ILE A 131 5.37 17.36 12.66
C ILE A 131 4.49 16.64 13.69
N SER A 132 5.04 16.27 14.85
CA SER A 132 4.35 15.59 15.95
C SER A 132 4.47 16.40 17.23
N HIS A 133 3.35 16.58 17.96
CA HIS A 133 3.31 17.35 19.21
C HIS A 133 3.09 16.48 20.44
N ASP A 134 3.29 15.17 20.32
CA ASP A 134 3.21 14.23 21.44
C ASP A 134 4.35 14.47 22.45
N PRO A 135 4.05 14.90 23.69
CA PRO A 135 5.07 15.16 24.71
C PRO A 135 5.75 13.89 25.24
N GLU A 136 5.18 12.70 24.99
CA GLU A 136 5.73 11.41 25.44
C GLU A 136 6.62 10.75 24.37
N GLY A 137 6.68 11.30 23.15
CA GLY A 137 7.50 10.78 22.07
C GLY A 137 9.00 11.07 22.23
N GLU A 138 9.84 10.08 21.93
CA GLU A 138 11.30 10.29 21.87
C GLU A 138 11.63 11.15 20.63
N PRO A 139 12.35 12.29 20.77
CA PRO A 139 12.63 13.16 19.63
C PRO A 139 13.46 12.51 18.52
N LEU A 140 13.00 12.69 17.28
CA LEU A 140 13.67 12.23 16.06
C LEU A 140 13.89 13.40 15.11
N PHE A 141 15.06 13.45 14.48
CA PHE A 141 15.32 14.33 13.35
C PHE A 141 15.41 13.50 12.07
N ALA A 142 14.52 13.75 11.12
CA ALA A 142 14.56 13.13 9.81
C ALA A 142 15.40 14.00 8.87
N PHE A 143 16.43 13.40 8.26
CA PHE A 143 17.30 14.05 7.29
C PHE A 143 17.50 13.12 6.10
N CYS A 144 16.72 13.31 5.05
CA CYS A 144 16.72 12.43 3.89
C CYS A 144 17.07 13.19 2.61
N THR A 145 17.49 12.47 1.58
CA THR A 145 17.72 13.04 0.25
C THR A 145 16.82 12.38 -0.79
N VAL A 146 16.49 13.12 -1.85
CA VAL A 146 15.68 12.65 -2.98
C VAL A 146 16.50 12.84 -4.26
N LYS A 147 16.77 11.75 -4.96
CA LYS A 147 17.65 11.70 -6.13
C LYS A 147 16.99 10.89 -7.26
N ASP A 148 17.49 11.07 -8.48
CA ASP A 148 17.16 10.21 -9.61
C ASP A 148 18.07 8.97 -9.67
N THR A 149 17.82 8.09 -10.64
CA THR A 149 18.59 6.85 -10.88
C THR A 149 20.06 7.09 -11.25
N ASN A 150 20.44 8.32 -11.62
CA ASN A 150 21.81 8.75 -11.90
C ASN A 150 22.48 9.41 -10.69
N GLY A 151 21.79 9.49 -9.55
CA GLY A 151 22.27 10.12 -8.32
C GLY A 151 22.17 11.65 -8.31
N LYS A 152 21.51 12.25 -9.30
CA LYS A 152 21.30 13.71 -9.33
C LYS A 152 20.19 14.08 -8.35
N PRO A 153 20.37 15.13 -7.53
CA PRO A 153 19.32 15.59 -6.63
C PRO A 153 18.09 16.07 -7.40
N ILE A 154 16.91 15.80 -6.85
CA ILE A 154 15.63 16.24 -7.40
C ILE A 154 15.05 17.32 -6.46
N PRO A 155 15.09 18.60 -6.85
CA PRO A 155 14.48 19.67 -6.06
C PRO A 155 12.97 19.70 -6.24
N ASN A 156 12.27 20.38 -5.34
CA ASN A 156 10.85 20.68 -5.41
C ASN A 156 9.98 19.40 -5.57
N VAL A 157 10.33 18.34 -4.83
CA VAL A 157 9.49 17.13 -4.68
C VAL A 157 8.63 17.35 -3.45
N ALA A 158 7.31 17.28 -3.59
CA ALA A 158 6.41 17.28 -2.44
C ALA A 158 6.45 15.89 -1.77
N VAL A 159 6.72 15.86 -0.48
CA VAL A 159 6.84 14.64 0.31
C VAL A 159 5.85 14.68 1.46
N ASP A 160 4.75 13.94 1.34
CA ASP A 160 3.84 13.72 2.45
C ASP A 160 4.50 12.73 3.41
N VAL A 161 4.54 13.07 4.69
CA VAL A 161 5.05 12.23 5.76
C VAL A 161 3.98 12.05 6.82
N TRP A 162 3.84 10.84 7.35
CA TRP A 162 2.93 10.58 8.46
C TRP A 162 3.42 9.41 9.34
N GLU A 163 3.14 9.50 10.63
CA GLU A 163 3.52 8.55 11.66
C GLU A 163 2.46 8.46 12.77
N THR A 164 2.61 7.47 13.66
CA THR A 164 1.81 7.39 14.90
C THR A 164 2.41 8.26 15.99
N ASP A 165 1.61 8.55 17.01
CA ASP A 165 2.11 9.02 18.31
C ASP A 165 2.89 7.92 19.06
N SER A 166 3.42 8.23 20.25
CA SER A 166 4.14 7.30 21.12
C SER A 166 3.30 6.14 21.65
N LYS A 167 1.98 6.18 21.48
CA LYS A 167 1.02 5.13 21.86
C LYS A 167 0.64 4.24 20.68
N GLY A 168 1.13 4.54 19.49
CA GLY A 168 0.85 3.77 18.28
C GLY A 168 -0.46 4.14 17.60
N PHE A 169 -0.99 5.36 17.82
CA PHE A 169 -2.18 5.84 17.15
C PHE A 169 -1.84 6.97 16.16
N TYR A 170 -2.45 6.93 14.97
CA TYR A 170 -2.51 8.10 14.11
C TYR A 170 -3.55 9.09 14.64
N ASP A 171 -3.31 10.39 14.43
CA ASP A 171 -4.22 11.48 14.79
C ASP A 171 -5.69 11.21 14.37
N VAL A 172 -5.91 10.67 13.16
CA VAL A 172 -7.24 10.35 12.59
C VAL A 172 -8.03 9.29 13.37
N GLN A 173 -7.38 8.55 14.26
CA GLN A 173 -8.04 7.56 15.11
C GLN A 173 -8.66 8.19 16.36
N TYR A 174 -8.28 9.43 16.70
CA TYR A 174 -8.85 10.17 17.82
C TYR A 174 -10.15 10.89 17.43
N ALA A 175 -11.22 10.60 18.16
CA ALA A 175 -12.55 11.16 17.90
C ALA A 175 -12.62 12.69 18.10
N ASP A 176 -11.71 13.24 18.90
CA ASP A 176 -11.56 14.66 19.23
C ASP A 176 -10.49 15.37 18.38
N ARG A 177 -10.00 14.74 17.30
CA ARG A 177 -9.08 15.36 16.35
C ARG A 177 -9.62 16.69 15.82
N THR A 178 -8.92 17.78 16.10
CA THR A 178 -9.23 19.12 15.58
C THR A 178 -8.31 19.57 14.46
N THR A 179 -7.05 19.12 14.48
CA THR A 179 -6.01 19.50 13.54
C THR A 179 -5.15 18.28 13.19
N PRO A 180 -4.54 18.25 12.00
CA PRO A 180 -3.49 17.29 11.67
C PRO A 180 -2.35 17.31 12.69
N ASP A 181 -1.93 16.13 13.15
CA ASP A 181 -0.70 15.95 13.94
C ASP A 181 -0.01 14.63 13.55
N GLY A 182 1.31 14.55 13.74
CA GLY A 182 2.12 13.43 13.24
C GLY A 182 2.14 13.34 11.71
N ARG A 183 1.83 14.44 10.99
CA ARG A 183 1.78 14.48 9.52
C ARG A 183 2.13 15.84 8.95
N ALA A 184 2.82 15.87 7.82
CA ALA A 184 3.16 17.10 7.11
C ALA A 184 3.46 16.86 5.62
N ILE A 185 3.54 17.93 4.84
CA ILE A 185 4.09 17.94 3.49
C ILE A 185 5.36 18.78 3.51
N VAL A 186 6.50 18.17 3.19
CA VAL A 186 7.81 18.84 3.11
C VAL A 186 8.28 18.83 1.66
N GLU A 187 8.89 19.92 1.20
CA GLU A 187 9.41 20.01 -0.17
C GLU A 187 10.94 19.82 -0.19
N SER A 188 11.47 19.07 -1.15
CA SER A 188 12.92 18.90 -1.29
C SER A 188 13.63 20.17 -1.77
N ASP A 189 14.78 20.50 -1.18
CA ASP A 189 15.56 21.69 -1.57
C ASP A 189 16.36 21.50 -2.87
N GLU A 190 17.16 22.49 -3.27
CA GLU A 190 18.03 22.45 -4.46
C GLU A 190 19.03 21.27 -4.49
N ASN A 191 19.34 20.70 -3.32
CA ASN A 191 20.20 19.52 -3.16
C ASN A 191 19.39 18.23 -2.95
N GLY A 192 18.06 18.29 -3.14
CA GLY A 192 17.14 17.18 -2.94
C GLY A 192 16.92 16.84 -1.46
N ILE A 193 17.33 17.69 -0.51
CA ILE A 193 17.22 17.40 0.92
C ILE A 193 15.80 17.66 1.39
N ILE A 194 15.27 16.75 2.21
CA ILE A 194 14.09 16.98 3.05
C ILE A 194 14.48 16.80 4.51
N GLN A 195 14.02 17.69 5.39
CA GLN A 195 14.29 17.56 6.81
C GLN A 195 13.20 18.17 7.69
N PHE A 196 12.91 17.49 8.80
CA PHE A 196 11.86 17.83 9.76
C PHE A 196 12.11 17.14 11.11
N LYS A 197 11.46 17.66 12.16
CA LYS A 197 11.47 17.11 13.52
C LYS A 197 10.22 16.23 13.71
N ALA A 198 10.42 15.04 14.23
CA ALA A 198 9.44 13.97 14.39
C ALA A 198 9.63 13.31 15.76
N ILE A 199 8.95 12.19 15.98
CA ILE A 199 9.25 11.29 17.11
C ILE A 199 9.76 9.94 16.59
N VAL A 200 10.39 9.14 17.44
CA VAL A 200 10.79 7.78 17.08
C VAL A 200 9.51 6.93 16.93
N PRO A 201 9.26 6.32 15.75
CA PRO A 201 8.10 5.47 15.57
C PRO A 201 8.11 4.28 16.55
N VAL A 202 6.91 3.85 16.95
CA VAL A 202 6.70 2.70 17.83
C VAL A 202 5.91 1.61 17.10
N PRO A 203 6.02 0.33 17.49
CA PRO A 203 5.20 -0.72 16.89
C PRO A 203 3.77 -0.58 17.37
N TYR A 204 2.81 -0.84 16.49
CA TYR A 204 1.39 -0.68 16.79
C TYR A 204 0.53 -1.78 16.17
N PRO A 205 -0.60 -2.16 16.80
CA PRO A 205 -1.53 -3.10 16.21
C PRO A 205 -2.39 -2.43 15.14
N ILE A 206 -2.62 -3.10 14.01
CA ILE A 206 -3.73 -2.76 13.11
C ILE A 206 -5.07 -2.95 13.84
N PRO A 207 -6.18 -2.30 13.40
CA PRO A 207 -7.50 -2.52 13.99
C PRO A 207 -7.84 -4.01 14.08
N ASN A 208 -8.11 -4.50 15.28
CA ASN A 208 -8.26 -5.94 15.58
C ASN A 208 -9.59 -6.30 16.25
N ASP A 209 -10.49 -5.33 16.42
CA ASP A 209 -11.84 -5.50 16.96
C ASP A 209 -12.84 -6.03 15.91
N GLY A 210 -12.45 -6.01 14.63
CA GLY A 210 -13.25 -6.41 13.49
C GLY A 210 -13.08 -7.87 13.05
N PRO A 211 -13.76 -8.28 11.97
CA PRO A 211 -13.63 -9.61 11.39
C PRO A 211 -12.18 -9.95 11.01
N VAL A 212 -11.39 -8.99 10.51
CA VAL A 212 -9.99 -9.23 10.15
C VAL A 212 -9.16 -9.58 11.39
N GLY A 213 -9.33 -8.86 12.50
CA GLY A 213 -8.67 -9.19 13.76
C GLY A 213 -9.01 -10.60 14.26
N LYS A 214 -10.30 -10.98 14.21
CA LYS A 214 -10.76 -12.34 14.57
C LYS A 214 -10.18 -13.40 13.65
N LEU A 215 -10.02 -13.10 12.36
CA LEU A 215 -9.37 -14.01 11.40
C LEU A 215 -7.90 -14.22 11.78
N LEU A 216 -7.16 -13.15 12.06
CA LEU A 216 -5.76 -13.24 12.49
C LEU A 216 -5.60 -14.06 13.77
N GLU A 217 -6.45 -13.81 14.77
CA GLU A 217 -6.49 -14.60 16.01
C GLU A 217 -6.68 -16.10 15.73
N ARG A 218 -7.64 -16.46 14.88
CA ARG A 218 -7.89 -17.86 14.48
C ARG A 218 -6.73 -18.50 13.72
N LEU A 219 -5.97 -17.69 12.98
CA LEU A 219 -4.76 -18.11 12.27
C LEU A 219 -3.51 -18.12 13.18
N ASN A 220 -3.66 -17.78 14.47
CA ASN A 220 -2.55 -17.61 15.40
C ASN A 220 -1.49 -16.59 14.91
N ARG A 221 -1.97 -15.52 14.28
CA ARG A 221 -1.18 -14.37 13.83
C ARG A 221 -1.39 -13.18 14.77
N HIS A 222 -0.32 -12.43 15.05
CA HIS A 222 -0.47 -11.13 15.73
C HIS A 222 -0.99 -10.06 14.75
N CYS A 223 -1.47 -8.95 15.30
CA CYS A 223 -1.96 -7.78 14.57
C CYS A 223 -0.95 -6.62 14.49
N TYR A 224 0.25 -6.79 15.06
CA TYR A 224 1.26 -5.73 15.09
C TYR A 224 1.94 -5.48 13.75
N ARG A 225 2.19 -4.20 13.50
CA ARG A 225 3.15 -3.69 12.51
C ARG A 225 4.40 -3.20 13.26
N PRO A 226 5.61 -3.39 12.69
CA PRO A 226 6.83 -2.83 13.26
C PRO A 226 6.83 -1.30 13.23
N SER A 227 7.66 -0.69 14.06
CA SER A 227 7.90 0.76 14.05
C SER A 227 8.27 1.27 12.66
N HIS A 228 7.53 2.25 12.12
CA HIS A 228 7.81 2.83 10.82
C HIS A 228 7.30 4.26 10.64
N MET A 229 7.92 4.97 9.70
CA MET A 229 7.47 6.27 9.22
C MET A 229 7.11 6.16 7.74
N HIS A 230 5.95 6.70 7.36
CA HIS A 230 5.51 6.68 5.97
C HIS A 230 5.99 7.89 5.19
N PHE A 231 6.17 7.68 3.89
CA PHE A 231 6.54 8.71 2.93
C PHE A 231 5.74 8.53 1.64
N MET A 232 5.29 9.64 1.06
CA MET A 232 4.71 9.66 -0.28
C MET A 232 5.30 10.81 -1.08
N PHE A 233 5.93 10.49 -2.20
CA PHE A 233 6.62 11.44 -3.06
C PHE A 233 5.77 11.76 -4.28
N LYS A 234 5.62 13.06 -4.57
CA LYS A 234 4.88 13.56 -5.72
C LYS A 234 5.66 14.68 -6.42
N LYS A 235 5.95 14.46 -7.70
CA LYS A 235 6.52 15.46 -8.60
C LYS A 235 6.12 15.14 -10.04
N GLU A 236 5.75 16.16 -10.81
CA GLU A 236 5.46 15.99 -12.24
C GLU A 236 6.68 15.40 -12.97
N GLY A 237 6.45 14.39 -13.83
CA GLY A 237 7.48 13.67 -14.56
C GLY A 237 8.14 12.51 -13.81
N PHE A 238 7.80 12.30 -12.52
CA PHE A 238 8.28 11.19 -11.71
C PHE A 238 7.15 10.26 -11.30
N ASP A 239 7.43 8.95 -11.24
CA ASP A 239 6.48 7.97 -10.71
C ASP A 239 6.19 8.30 -9.24
N ARG A 240 4.91 8.26 -8.87
CA ARG A 240 4.50 8.47 -7.49
C ARG A 240 5.04 7.32 -6.65
N LEU A 241 5.87 7.62 -5.65
CA LEU A 241 6.38 6.62 -4.73
C LEU A 241 5.61 6.69 -3.42
N ILE A 242 5.01 5.58 -3.00
CA ILE A 242 4.50 5.37 -1.64
C ILE A 242 5.43 4.36 -0.98
N THR A 243 6.01 4.72 0.16
CA THR A 243 6.94 3.85 0.88
C THR A 243 6.87 4.10 2.38
N ALA A 244 7.62 3.32 3.14
CA ALA A 244 7.82 3.50 4.57
C ALA A 244 9.23 3.04 4.95
N LEU A 245 9.80 3.64 5.98
CA LEU A 245 11.06 3.21 6.57
C LEU A 245 10.80 2.54 7.91
N TYR A 246 11.31 1.33 8.07
CA TYR A 246 11.10 0.48 9.23
C TYR A 246 12.33 0.46 10.12
N LEU A 247 12.16 0.39 11.44
CA LEU A 247 13.30 0.38 12.35
C LEU A 247 13.90 -1.01 12.51
N ARG A 248 15.22 -1.11 12.36
CA ARG A 248 15.99 -2.34 12.61
C ARG A 248 15.91 -2.72 14.08
N GLY A 249 15.70 -4.01 14.34
CA GLY A 249 15.63 -4.57 15.69
C GLY A 249 14.23 -4.48 16.32
N ASP A 250 13.23 -3.99 15.59
CA ASP A 250 11.85 -4.01 16.06
C ASP A 250 11.36 -5.46 16.23
N PRO A 251 10.65 -5.80 17.33
CA PRO A 251 10.16 -7.17 17.56
C PRO A 251 9.30 -7.75 16.44
N PHE A 252 8.66 -6.90 15.63
CA PHE A 252 7.76 -7.28 14.54
C PHE A 252 8.37 -7.06 13.15
N GLU A 253 9.66 -6.71 13.04
CA GLU A 253 10.36 -6.43 11.77
C GLU A 253 10.17 -7.57 10.76
N THR A 254 10.28 -8.83 11.21
CA THR A 254 10.21 -10.01 10.35
C THR A 254 8.80 -10.64 10.29
N SER A 255 7.80 -9.99 10.88
CA SER A 255 6.46 -10.57 11.05
C SER A 255 5.32 -9.57 10.86
N ASP A 256 5.56 -8.42 10.21
CA ASP A 256 4.55 -7.40 9.92
C ASP A 256 3.22 -8.00 9.46
N ALA A 257 2.14 -7.66 10.17
CA ALA A 257 0.80 -8.22 9.94
C ALA A 257 0.26 -7.98 8.51
N VAL A 258 0.80 -6.97 7.81
CA VAL A 258 0.42 -6.61 6.43
C VAL A 258 1.54 -6.83 5.41
N PHE A 259 2.61 -7.51 5.81
CA PHE A 259 3.74 -7.88 4.95
C PHE A 259 4.50 -6.70 4.33
N GLY A 260 4.44 -5.49 4.90
CA GLY A 260 4.97 -4.28 4.28
C GLY A 260 6.50 -4.13 4.34
N VAL A 261 7.18 -4.90 5.17
CA VAL A 261 8.64 -4.80 5.38
C VAL A 261 9.41 -5.38 4.21
N LYS A 262 10.42 -4.64 3.76
CA LYS A 262 11.41 -5.06 2.77
C LYS A 262 12.79 -4.71 3.31
N ASP A 263 13.77 -5.57 3.11
CA ASP A 263 15.12 -5.40 3.68
C ASP A 263 15.76 -4.05 3.33
N SER A 264 15.51 -3.54 2.11
CA SER A 264 16.00 -2.25 1.62
C SER A 264 15.42 -1.05 2.36
N LEU A 265 14.24 -1.22 2.97
CA LEU A 265 13.50 -0.18 3.70
C LEU A 265 13.72 -0.25 5.22
N VAL A 266 14.51 -1.20 5.71
CA VAL A 266 14.84 -1.30 7.14
C VAL A 266 16.10 -0.51 7.44
N ILE A 267 15.98 0.46 8.35
CA ILE A 267 17.02 1.43 8.71
C ILE A 267 17.43 1.33 10.17
N GLU A 268 18.66 1.76 10.47
CA GLU A 268 19.12 1.99 11.83
C GLU A 268 19.08 3.50 12.13
N LEU A 269 18.65 3.85 13.34
CA LEU A 269 18.69 5.25 13.79
C LEU A 269 20.08 5.59 14.32
N GLY A 270 20.67 6.66 13.79
CA GLY A 270 21.87 7.27 14.34
C GLY A 270 21.55 8.32 15.40
N LYS A 271 22.52 9.16 15.70
CA LYS A 271 22.34 10.43 16.43
C LYS A 271 22.73 11.61 15.55
N VAL A 272 22.09 12.76 15.78
CA VAL A 272 22.42 14.00 15.05
C VAL A 272 23.90 14.36 15.19
N GLY A 273 24.49 14.16 16.38
CA GLY A 273 25.89 14.41 16.65
C GLY A 273 26.88 13.48 15.91
N ASP A 274 26.40 12.39 15.31
CA ASP A 274 27.24 11.50 14.49
C ASP A 274 27.57 12.11 13.12
N VAL A 275 26.86 13.18 12.73
CA VAL A 275 27.09 13.92 11.48
C VAL A 275 27.65 15.30 11.80
N GLU A 276 28.89 15.53 11.39
CA GLU A 276 29.61 16.79 11.64
C GLU A 276 28.82 18.01 11.14
N GLY A 277 28.63 18.99 12.02
CA GLY A 277 27.95 20.26 11.73
C GLY A 277 26.43 20.18 11.57
N LEU A 278 25.80 18.99 11.64
CA LEU A 278 24.36 18.83 11.46
C LEU A 278 23.57 19.48 12.60
N ALA A 279 23.99 19.23 13.84
CA ALA A 279 23.38 19.79 15.05
C ALA A 279 23.33 21.33 15.00
N ASP A 280 24.47 21.97 14.72
CA ASP A 280 24.60 23.42 14.67
C ASP A 280 23.83 24.03 13.50
N LYS A 281 23.86 23.36 12.32
CA LYS A 281 23.20 23.87 11.11
C LYS A 281 21.69 23.91 11.24
N TYR A 282 21.09 22.95 11.93
CA TYR A 282 19.62 22.79 12.01
C TYR A 282 19.04 23.10 13.40
N ASP A 283 19.87 23.58 14.34
CA ASP A 283 19.49 23.87 15.72
C ASP A 283 18.76 22.68 16.37
N VAL A 284 19.45 21.53 16.38
CA VAL A 284 18.98 20.26 16.92
C VAL A 284 20.01 19.72 17.91
N SER A 285 19.54 19.21 19.05
CA SER A 285 20.44 18.59 20.03
C SER A 285 21.23 17.43 19.39
N PRO A 286 22.56 17.32 19.63
CA PRO A 286 23.37 16.23 19.09
C PRO A 286 22.95 14.84 19.60
N ASP A 287 22.24 14.77 20.72
CA ASP A 287 21.72 13.50 21.27
C ASP A 287 20.39 13.05 20.64
N THR A 288 19.75 13.90 19.83
CA THR A 288 18.50 13.57 19.12
C THR A 288 18.73 12.39 18.19
N LYS A 289 17.78 11.46 18.12
CA LYS A 289 17.82 10.36 17.15
C LYS A 289 17.82 10.91 15.73
N LEU A 290 18.50 10.22 14.83
CA LEU A 290 18.66 10.63 13.45
C LEU A 290 18.17 9.53 12.50
N LEU A 291 17.14 9.84 11.72
CA LEU A 291 16.70 9.04 10.59
C LEU A 291 17.35 9.60 9.32
N ARG A 292 18.09 8.75 8.61
CA ARG A 292 18.71 9.10 7.31
C ARG A 292 18.37 8.06 6.26
N TYR A 293 17.99 8.54 5.09
CA TYR A 293 17.75 7.70 3.94
C TYR A 293 17.94 8.47 2.63
N ASP A 294 18.45 7.79 1.61
CA ASP A 294 18.60 8.32 0.26
C ASP A 294 17.50 7.72 -0.62
N PHE A 295 16.42 8.47 -0.81
CA PHE A 295 15.33 8.11 -1.71
C PHE A 295 15.76 8.29 -3.16
N VAL A 296 15.46 7.29 -3.98
CA VAL A 296 15.73 7.28 -5.42
C VAL A 296 14.41 7.10 -6.16
N LEU A 297 14.00 8.13 -6.87
CA LEU A 297 12.79 8.15 -7.69
C LEU A 297 13.13 7.78 -9.13
N ILE A 298 12.17 7.14 -9.80
CA ILE A 298 12.20 6.90 -11.25
C ILE A 298 11.24 7.85 -11.93
N THR A 299 11.49 8.13 -13.20
CA THR A 299 10.58 8.90 -14.05
C THR A 299 9.31 8.11 -14.36
N GLU A 300 8.23 8.79 -14.73
CA GLU A 300 7.01 8.11 -15.20
C GLU A 300 7.26 7.27 -16.46
N GLU A 301 8.23 7.66 -17.29
CA GLU A 301 8.61 6.95 -18.52
C GLU A 301 9.30 5.63 -18.18
N GLU A 302 10.33 5.66 -17.33
CA GLU A 302 10.99 4.43 -16.83
C GLU A 302 9.99 3.46 -16.18
N ALA A 303 9.06 3.97 -15.37
CA ALA A 303 8.04 3.14 -14.73
C ALA A 303 7.10 2.46 -15.75
N LYS A 304 6.65 3.20 -16.78
CA LYS A 304 5.78 2.68 -17.85
C LYS A 304 6.49 1.64 -18.70
N GLU A 305 7.77 1.85 -19.02
CA GLU A 305 8.57 0.88 -19.78
C GLU A 305 8.68 -0.46 -19.04
N VAL A 306 8.99 -0.43 -17.74
CA VAL A 306 9.08 -1.65 -16.92
C VAL A 306 7.71 -2.32 -16.79
N GLN A 307 6.65 -1.54 -16.55
CA GLN A 307 5.29 -2.08 -16.46
C GLN A 307 4.87 -2.78 -17.77
N GLU A 308 5.17 -2.19 -18.92
CA GLU A 308 4.87 -2.78 -20.22
C GLU A 308 5.70 -4.04 -20.48
N GLU A 309 6.99 -4.04 -20.12
CA GLU A 309 7.86 -5.23 -20.23
C GLU A 309 7.31 -6.40 -19.39
N GLU A 310 6.96 -6.16 -18.13
CA GLU A 310 6.41 -7.18 -17.24
C GLU A 310 5.04 -7.68 -17.71
N ALA A 311 4.17 -6.78 -18.20
CA ALA A 311 2.90 -7.17 -18.78
C ALA A 311 3.08 -8.09 -20.01
N TRP A 312 4.07 -7.82 -20.87
CA TRP A 312 4.38 -8.68 -22.01
C TRP A 312 4.98 -10.02 -21.59
N LYS A 313 5.85 -10.05 -20.57
CA LYS A 313 6.38 -11.31 -20.00
C LYS A 313 5.24 -12.19 -19.49
N GLU A 314 4.31 -11.60 -18.74
CA GLU A 314 3.17 -12.32 -18.20
C GLU A 314 2.19 -12.78 -19.29
N ALA A 315 1.88 -11.93 -20.28
CA ALA A 315 1.04 -12.30 -21.42
C ALA A 315 1.62 -13.51 -22.18
N LYS A 316 2.94 -13.53 -22.42
CA LYS A 316 3.64 -14.66 -23.06
C LYS A 316 3.59 -15.92 -22.20
N ARG A 317 3.75 -15.79 -20.87
CA ARG A 317 3.71 -16.91 -19.93
C ARG A 317 2.35 -17.60 -19.90
N GLN A 318 1.27 -16.84 -20.05
CA GLN A 318 -0.09 -17.39 -20.02
C GLN A 318 -0.43 -18.28 -21.23
N ASN A 319 0.36 -18.23 -22.32
CA ASN A 319 0.16 -19.04 -23.53
C ASN A 319 -1.28 -18.91 -24.10
N ARG A 320 -1.77 -17.67 -24.19
CA ARG A 320 -3.10 -17.29 -24.69
C ARG A 320 -2.97 -16.17 -25.73
N ASN A 321 -4.00 -15.97 -26.56
CA ASN A 321 -4.08 -14.82 -27.46
C ASN A 321 -4.37 -13.54 -26.65
N LEU A 322 -3.30 -12.93 -26.16
CA LEU A 322 -3.31 -11.73 -25.34
C LEU A 322 -2.40 -10.67 -25.97
N LYS A 323 -2.77 -9.41 -25.80
CA LYS A 323 -1.95 -8.24 -26.13
C LYS A 323 -1.84 -7.32 -24.92
N VAL A 324 -0.85 -6.43 -24.95
CA VAL A 324 -0.70 -5.37 -23.94
C VAL A 324 -1.13 -4.05 -24.56
N VAL A 325 -1.99 -3.31 -23.85
CA VAL A 325 -2.43 -1.96 -24.22
C VAL A 325 -2.25 -1.07 -23.00
N ASN A 326 -1.37 -0.07 -23.09
CA ASN A 326 -1.04 0.84 -21.99
C ASN A 326 -0.64 0.10 -20.70
N GLY A 327 0.26 -0.89 -20.80
CA GLY A 327 0.69 -1.70 -19.65
C GLY A 327 -0.34 -2.72 -19.14
N LEU A 328 -1.54 -2.80 -19.74
CA LEU A 328 -2.59 -3.72 -19.32
C LEU A 328 -2.72 -4.91 -20.28
N ILE A 329 -2.78 -6.11 -19.72
CA ILE A 329 -3.06 -7.34 -20.47
C ILE A 329 -4.55 -7.37 -20.84
N VAL A 330 -4.84 -7.53 -22.12
CA VAL A 330 -6.19 -7.68 -22.67
C VAL A 330 -6.24 -8.82 -23.69
N PRO A 331 -7.42 -9.41 -23.95
CA PRO A 331 -7.59 -10.36 -25.04
C PRO A 331 -7.32 -9.68 -26.40
N GLU A 332 -6.84 -10.45 -27.38
CA GLU A 332 -6.63 -9.95 -28.75
C GLU A 332 -7.89 -9.45 -29.44
#